data_AF-A0A935VIP8-F1
#
_entry.id   AF-A0A935VIP8-F1
#
_cell.length_a   1.000
_cell.length_b   1.000
_cell.length_c   1.000
_cell.angle_alpha   90.00
_cell.angle_beta   90.00
_cell.angle_gamma   90.00
#
_symmetry.space_group_name_H-M   'P 1'
#
loop_
_entity.id
_entity.type
_entity.pdbx_description
1 polymer ?
#
loop_
_entity_poly.entity_id
_entity_poly.type
_entity_poly.pdbx_seq_one_letter_code
_entity_poly.pdbx_strand_id
1 'polypeptide(L)' 'MSDEPHPLRHRSIEEAVKELEVEVKEFLSFYEHQPENKVLNPFFGDLNYNEWLHLLHKHATHHLKQFNLA' A
#
# COMPACT_ATOMS: atom_id res chain seq x y z
N MET A 1 21.19 3.10 -6.12
CA MET A 1 20.09 2.60 -6.94
C MET A 1 20.59 2.56 -8.37
N SER A 2 20.24 1.56 -9.18
CA SER A 2 20.56 1.59 -10.60
C SER A 2 19.78 2.69 -11.30
N ASP A 3 20.33 3.26 -12.37
CA ASP A 3 19.64 4.27 -13.18
C ASP A 3 18.53 3.66 -14.07
N GLU A 4 18.54 2.34 -14.24
CA GLU A 4 17.51 1.62 -14.99
C GLU A 4 16.32 1.27 -14.09
N PRO A 5 15.08 1.50 -14.56
CA PRO A 5 13.88 1.05 -13.86
C PRO A 5 13.83 -0.47 -13.81
N HIS A 6 13.28 -1.01 -12.71
CA HIS A 6 12.99 -2.43 -12.64
C HIS A 6 11.99 -2.85 -13.75
N PRO A 7 12.07 -4.10 -14.23
CA PRO A 7 11.08 -4.65 -15.14
C PRO A 7 9.65 -4.48 -14.59
N LEU A 8 8.69 -4.26 -15.48
CA LEU A 8 7.28 -4.20 -15.10
C LEU A 8 6.86 -5.52 -14.43
N ARG A 9 6.23 -5.41 -13.25
CA ARG A 9 5.68 -6.57 -12.52
C ARG A 9 4.44 -7.16 -13.19
N HIS A 10 3.64 -6.32 -13.85
CA HIS A 10 2.37 -6.69 -14.48
C HIS A 10 2.37 -6.36 -15.97
N ARG A 11 1.50 -7.05 -16.72
CA ARG A 11 1.38 -6.87 -18.17
C ARG A 11 0.48 -5.70 -18.54
N SER A 12 -0.37 -5.26 -17.61
CA SER A 12 -1.27 -4.12 -17.81
C SER A 12 -1.56 -3.37 -16.49
N ILE A 13 -2.13 -2.17 -16.61
CA ILE A 13 -2.56 -1.36 -15.45
C ILE A 13 -3.73 -2.05 -14.74
N GLU A 14 -4.63 -2.68 -15.47
CA GLU A 14 -5.78 -3.39 -14.91
C GLU A 14 -5.35 -4.57 -14.02
N GLU A 15 -4.31 -5.31 -14.42
CA GLU A 15 -3.72 -6.37 -13.59
C GLU A 15 -3.15 -5.80 -12.28
N ALA A 16 -2.45 -4.66 -12.36
CA ALA A 16 -1.87 -4.00 -11.19
C ALA A 16 -2.96 -3.45 -10.24
N VAL A 17 -4.02 -2.86 -10.78
CA VAL A 17 -5.17 -2.38 -9.99
C VAL A 17 -5.87 -3.55 -9.30
N LYS A 18 -6.03 -4.69 -9.99
CA LYS A 18 -6.63 -5.89 -9.41
C LYS A 18 -5.78 -6.47 -8.26
N GLU A 19 -4.45 -6.49 -8.39
CA GLU A 19 -3.56 -6.88 -7.28
C GLU A 19 -3.73 -5.93 -6.09
N LEU A 20 -3.71 -4.61 -6.32
CA LEU A 20 -3.90 -3.62 -5.26
C LEU A 20 -5.24 -3.80 -4.52
N GLU A 21 -6.33 -4.09 -5.23
CA GLU A 21 -7.62 -4.37 -4.60
C GLU A 21 -7.59 -5.61 -3.69
N VAL A 22 -6.84 -6.65 -4.08
CA VAL A 22 -6.66 -7.86 -3.26
C VAL A 22 -5.84 -7.53 -2.02
N GLU A 23 -4.71 -6.83 -2.18
CA GLU A 23 -3.85 -6.43 -1.05
C GLU A 23 -4.59 -5.55 -0.03
N VAL A 24 -5.43 -4.63 -0.50
CA VAL A 24 -6.27 -3.80 0.40
C VAL A 24 -7.26 -4.67 1.18
N LYS A 25 -7.89 -5.65 0.54
CA LYS A 25 -8.81 -6.58 1.23
C LYS A 25 -8.08 -7.46 2.24
N GLU A 26 -6.88 -7.93 1.90
CA GLU A 26 -6.04 -8.71 2.82
C GLU A 26 -5.61 -7.88 4.03
N PHE A 27 -5.23 -6.61 3.84
CA PHE A 27 -4.94 -5.68 4.91
C PHE A 27 -6.14 -5.51 5.86
N LEU A 28 -7.33 -5.25 5.32
CA LEU A 28 -8.54 -5.12 6.12
C LEU A 28 -8.87 -6.42 6.87
N SER A 29 -8.83 -7.55 6.17
CA SER A 29 -9.13 -8.86 6.76
C SER A 29 -8.13 -9.24 7.86
N PHE A 30 -6.84 -8.93 7.70
CA PHE A 30 -5.83 -9.16 8.74
C PHE A 30 -6.20 -8.45 10.05
N TYR A 31 -6.61 -7.18 9.98
CA TYR A 31 -6.97 -6.40 11.17
C TYR A 31 -8.38 -6.68 11.69
N GLU A 32 -9.29 -7.20 10.87
CA GLU A 32 -10.57 -7.76 11.35
C GLU A 32 -10.33 -8.97 12.27
N HIS A 33 -9.38 -9.84 11.94
CA HIS A 33 -9.05 -11.02 12.73
C HIS A 33 -8.06 -10.74 13.87
N GLN A 34 -7.25 -9.68 13.75
CA GLN A 34 -6.18 -9.33 14.69
C GLN A 34 -6.14 -7.82 14.99
N PRO A 35 -7.20 -7.25 15.61
CA PRO A 35 -7.38 -5.79 15.72
C PRO A 35 -6.29 -5.07 16.54
N GLU A 36 -5.71 -5.76 17.54
CA GLU A 36 -4.68 -5.19 18.43
C GLU A 36 -3.26 -5.39 17.91
N ASN A 37 -3.08 -6.02 16.75
CA ASN A 37 -1.76 -6.33 16.24
C ASN A 37 -1.03 -5.04 15.82
N LYS A 38 0.30 -5.04 15.98
CA LYS A 38 1.18 -3.99 15.47
C LYS A 38 2.19 -4.60 14.53
N VAL A 39 2.31 -4.03 13.34
CA VAL A 39 3.22 -4.50 12.31
C VAL A 39 4.33 -3.48 12.12
N LEU A 40 5.57 -3.94 12.16
CA LEU A 40 6.76 -3.12 12.01
C LEU A 40 6.76 -2.43 10.63
N ASN A 41 6.72 -1.11 10.63
CA ASN A 41 7.10 -0.29 9.50
C ASN A 41 8.60 0.05 9.60
N PRO A 42 9.42 -0.14 8.53
CA PRO A 42 10.86 0.11 8.58
C PRO A 42 11.26 1.55 8.96
N PHE A 43 10.37 2.53 8.78
CA PHE A 43 10.65 3.95 9.04
C PHE A 43 9.95 4.46 10.30
N PHE A 44 8.74 3.99 10.57
CA PHE A 44 7.89 4.52 11.65
C PHE A 44 7.77 3.61 12.87
N GLY A 45 8.41 2.43 12.85
CA GLY A 45 8.32 1.46 13.94
C GLY A 45 7.00 0.68 13.91
N ASP A 46 6.58 0.17 15.06
CA ASP A 46 5.40 -0.68 15.19
C ASP A 46 4.11 0.12 15.05
N LEU A 47 3.39 -0.09 13.94
CA LEU A 47 2.15 0.62 13.65
C LEU A 47 0.93 -0.28 13.87
N ASN A 48 -0.10 0.28 14.49
CA ASN A 48 -1.42 -0.35 14.58
C ASN A 48 -2.24 -0.12 13.30
N TYR A 49 -3.47 -0.67 13.26
CA TYR A 49 -4.39 -0.53 12.13
C TYR A 49 -4.56 0.92 11.65
N ASN A 50 -4.87 1.85 12.55
CA ASN A 50 -5.17 3.24 12.19
C ASN A 50 -3.94 3.97 11.63
N GLU A 51 -2.76 3.67 12.17
CA GLU A 51 -1.50 4.26 11.73
C GLU A 51 -1.10 3.74 10.33
N TRP A 52 -1.24 2.44 10.09
CA TRP A 52 -1.06 1.87 8.75
C TRP A 52 -2.08 2.41 7.75
N LEU A 53 -3.36 2.50 8.12
CA LEU A 53 -4.40 3.05 7.27
C LEU A 53 -4.10 4.50 6.87
N HIS A 54 -3.66 5.32 7.83
CA HIS A 54 -3.29 6.71 7.56
C HIS A 54 -2.07 6.81 6.63
N LEU A 55 -1.05 5.97 6.86
CA LEU A 55 0.14 5.92 6.01
C LEU A 55 -0.21 5.53 4.58
N LEU A 56 -0.99 4.46 4.39
CA LEU A 56 -1.42 3.97 3.07
C LEU A 56 -2.27 5.02 2.34
N HIS A 57 -3.22 5.65 3.02
CA HIS A 57 -4.06 6.71 2.44
C HIS A 57 -3.22 7.93 2.00
N LYS A 58 -2.30 8.39 2.85
CA LYS A 58 -1.38 9.49 2.50
C LYS A 58 -0.51 9.11 1.28
N HIS A 59 0.02 7.89 1.26
CA HIS A 59 0.91 7.41 0.20
C HIS A 59 0.19 7.30 -1.14
N ALA A 60 -1.00 6.68 -1.16
CA ALA A 60 -1.83 6.60 -2.35
C ALA A 60 -2.18 8.01 -2.88
N THR A 61 -2.63 8.91 -2.00
CA THR A 61 -2.97 10.29 -2.38
C THR A 61 -1.78 11.05 -2.98
N HIS A 62 -0.57 10.87 -2.42
CA HIS A 62 0.64 11.49 -2.96
C HIS A 62 0.90 11.05 -4.40
N HIS A 63 0.80 9.75 -4.68
CA HIS A 63 1.02 9.23 -6.02
C HIS A 63 -0.08 9.63 -7.00
N LEU A 64 -1.35 9.62 -6.60
CA LEU A 64 -2.45 10.10 -7.44
C LEU A 64 -2.22 11.55 -7.89
N LYS A 65 -1.71 12.42 -7.00
CA LYS A 65 -1.36 13.81 -7.33
C LYS A 65 -0.21 13.92 -8.33
N GLN A 66 0.81 13.05 -8.23
CA GLN A 66 1.92 13.05 -9.21
C GLN A 66 1.44 12.75 -10.64
N PHE A 67 0.36 11.99 -10.78
CA PHE A 67 -0.27 11.69 -12.07
C PHE A 67 -1.48 12.60 -12.38
N ASN A 68 -1.73 13.63 -11.58
CA ASN A 68 -2.83 14.57 -11.75
C ASN A 68 -4.22 13.88 -11.79
N LEU A 69 -4.40 12.87 -10.93
CA LEU A 69 -5.64 12.10 -10.76
C LEU A 69 -6.44 12.52 -9.51
N ALA A 70 -5.87 13.39 -8.66
CA ALA A 70 -6.45 13.89 -7.42
C ALA A 70 -5.88 15.28 -7.06
#